data_AF-A0A318CXA2-F1
#
_entry.id   AF-A0A318CXA2-F1
#
_cell.length_a   1.000
_cell.length_b   1.000
_cell.length_c   1.000
_cell.angle_alpha   90.00
_cell.angle_beta   90.00
_cell.angle_gamma   90.00
#
_symmetry.space_group_name_H-M   'P 1'
#
loop_
_entity.id
_entity.type
_entity.pdbx_description
1 polymer ?
#
loop_
_entity_poly.entity_id
_entity_poly.type
_entity_poly.pdbx_seq_one_letter_code
_entity_poly.pdbx_strand_id
1 'polypeptide(L)' 'MAIRYVDGYWAQWDLNNHFGYLWLNRADGGGNYQQRIDNPQEFSTIIDLLRNEKPIRFDTTGWHILIGREPVGEGE' A
#
# COMPACT_ATOMS: atom_id res chain seq x y z
N MET A 1 -8.39 -15.15 0.18
CA MET A 1 -7.54 -13.95 0.35
C MET A 1 -6.58 -13.91 -0.82
N ALA A 2 -6.44 -12.77 -1.50
CA ALA A 2 -5.54 -12.62 -2.64
C ALA A 2 -4.53 -11.52 -2.33
N ILE A 3 -3.38 -11.92 -1.78
CA ILE A 3 -2.28 -11.04 -1.37
C ILE A 3 -1.33 -10.83 -2.55
N ARG A 4 -0.88 -9.60 -2.77
CA ARG A 4 0.10 -9.23 -3.80
C ARG A 4 1.23 -8.40 -3.21
N TYR A 5 2.45 -8.63 -3.68
CA TYR A 5 3.58 -7.77 -3.35
C TYR A 5 3.45 -6.42 -4.05
N VAL A 6 3.86 -5.38 -3.35
CA VAL A 6 3.94 -4.00 -3.86
C VAL A 6 5.41 -3.65 -4.04
N ASP A 7 5.82 -3.35 -5.27
CA ASP A 7 7.20 -2.98 -5.63
C ASP A 7 7.40 -1.46 -5.72
N GLY A 8 6.32 -0.71 -5.85
CA GLY A 8 6.33 0.74 -5.88
C GLY A 8 4.98 1.36 -5.57
N TYR A 9 4.97 2.66 -5.30
CA TYR A 9 3.75 3.43 -5.12
C TYR A 9 3.93 4.86 -5.65
N TRP A 10 2.81 5.49 -5.99
CA TRP A 10 2.72 6.92 -6.26
C TRP A 10 1.67 7.53 -5.35
N ALA A 11 1.91 8.74 -4.88
CA ALA A 11 0.99 9.44 -3.99
C ALA A 11 0.89 10.91 -4.37
N GLN A 12 -0.32 11.45 -4.33
CA GLN A 12 -0.61 12.84 -4.63
C GLN A 12 -1.58 13.37 -3.59
N TRP A 13 -1.34 14.59 -3.09
CA TRP A 13 -2.28 15.32 -2.26
C TRP A 13 -2.81 16.54 -3.01
N ASP A 14 -4.12 16.72 -3.04
CA ASP A 14 -4.79 17.91 -3.57
C ASP A 14 -4.93 18.95 -2.46
N LEU A 15 -4.18 20.04 -2.58
CA LEU A 15 -4.16 21.13 -1.62
C LEU A 15 -5.45 21.95 -1.60
N ASN A 16 -6.20 21.99 -2.70
CA ASN A 16 -7.41 22.80 -2.82
C ASN A 16 -8.63 22.05 -2.30
N ASN A 17 -8.70 20.74 -2.58
CA ASN A 17 -9.85 19.91 -2.26
C ASN A 17 -9.65 19.03 -1.02
N HIS A 18 -8.44 19.03 -0.44
CA HIS A 18 -8.09 18.32 0.78
C HIS A 18 -8.32 16.81 0.75
N PHE A 19 -7.97 16.16 -0.36
CA PHE A 19 -7.94 14.71 -0.48
C PHE A 19 -6.64 14.25 -1.15
N GLY A 20 -6.29 12.98 -0.95
CA GLY A 20 -5.16 12.34 -1.61
C GLY A 20 -5.57 11.22 -2.54
N TYR A 21 -4.71 10.92 -3.51
CA TYR A 21 -4.75 9.71 -4.29
C TYR A 21 -3.49 8.89 -4.03
N LEU A 22 -3.68 7.59 -3.84
CA LEU A 22 -2.63 6.59 -3.70
C LEU A 22 -2.73 5.59 -4.84
N TRP A 23 -1.61 5.29 -5.47
CA TRP A 23 -1.46 4.19 -6.43
C TRP A 23 -0.44 3.19 -5.89
N LEU A 24 -0.83 1.92 -5.79
CA LEU A 24 0.06 0.82 -5.42
C LEU A 24 0.37 -0.02 -6.66
N ASN A 25 1.63 -0.11 -7.06
CA ASN A 25 2.06 -0.92 -8.18
C ASN A 25 2.27 -2.37 -7.72
N ARG A 26 1.69 -3.30 -8.47
CA ARG A 26 1.85 -4.72 -8.19
C ARG A 26 3.17 -5.22 -8.77
N ALA A 27 3.92 -5.96 -7.96
CA ALA A 27 5.17 -6.59 -8.38
C ALA A 27 4.98 -7.67 -9.46
N ASP A 28 3.76 -8.21 -9.61
CA ASP A 28 3.43 -9.23 -10.62
C ASP A 28 3.07 -8.66 -11.99
N GLY A 29 3.23 -7.33 -12.19
CA GLY A 29 2.89 -6.65 -13.44
C GLY A 29 1.39 -6.52 -13.69
N GLY A 30 0.53 -6.90 -12.74
CA GLY A 30 -0.93 -6.90 -12.87
C GLY A 30 -1.61 -5.52 -12.76
N GLY A 31 -0.91 -4.43 -13.04
CA GLY A 31 -1.41 -3.05 -12.95
C GLY A 31 -1.24 -2.41 -11.57
N ASN A 32 -1.99 -1.33 -11.33
CA ASN A 32 -1.98 -0.58 -10.07
C ASN A 32 -3.34 -0.58 -9.37
N TYR A 33 -3.32 -0.44 -8.05
CA TYR A 33 -4.50 -0.16 -7.24
C TYR A 33 -4.55 1.32 -6.94
N GLN A 34 -5.64 1.98 -7.31
CA GLN A 34 -5.87 3.39 -7.01
C GLN A 34 -6.90 3.53 -5.88
N GLN A 35 -6.60 4.38 -4.90
CA GLN A 35 -7.53 4.74 -3.84
C GLN A 35 -7.53 6.25 -3.61
N ARG A 36 -8.71 6.83 -3.43
CA ARG A 36 -8.89 8.20 -2.93
C ARG A 36 -8.98 8.16 -1.39
N ILE A 37 -8.28 9.04 -0.72
CA ILE A 37 -8.23 9.14 0.74
C ILE A 37 -8.57 10.58 1.13
N ASP A 38 -9.74 10.77 1.75
CA ASP A 38 -10.23 12.11 2.10
C ASP A 38 -9.76 12.57 3.49
N ASN A 39 -9.10 11.69 4.26
CA ASN A 39 -8.58 12.02 5.58
C ASN A 39 -7.07 12.31 5.52
N PRO A 40 -6.60 13.54 5.85
CA PRO A 40 -5.19 13.89 5.80
C PRO A 40 -4.29 13.06 6.72
N GLN A 41 -4.77 12.73 7.92
CA GLN A 41 -4.02 11.94 8.90
C GLN A 41 -3.88 10.49 8.43
N GLU A 42 -4.94 9.91 7.89
CA GLU A 42 -4.92 8.58 7.27
C GLU A 42 -3.94 8.56 6.10
N PHE A 43 -4.01 9.56 5.21
CA PHE A 43 -3.10 9.68 4.08
C PHE A 43 -1.63 9.73 4.55
N SER A 44 -1.30 10.62 5.50
CA SER A 44 0.06 10.71 6.04
C SER A 44 0.52 9.39 6.65
N THR A 45 -0.35 8.73 7.44
CA THR A 45 -0.05 7.44 8.07
C THR A 45 0.29 6.38 7.01
N ILE A 46 -0.51 6.29 5.94
CA ILE A 46 -0.27 5.33 4.86
C ILE A 46 1.06 5.63 4.16
N ILE A 47 1.37 6.90 3.89
CA ILE A 47 2.65 7.28 3.26
C ILE A 47 3.84 6.92 4.15
N ASP A 48 3.74 7.14 5.46
CA ASP A 48 4.80 6.77 6.40
C ASP A 48 5.00 5.26 6.44
N LEU A 49 3.93 4.46 6.43
CA LEU A 49 4.01 3.00 6.30
C LEU A 49 4.74 2.59 5.02
N LEU A 50 4.34 3.13 3.86
CA LEU A 50 4.91 2.76 2.57
C LEU A 50 6.38 3.16 2.40
N ARG A 51 6.82 4.23 3.10
CA ARG A 51 8.22 4.70 3.11
C ARG A 51 9.11 3.86 4.01
N ASN A 52 8.63 3.49 5.19
CA ASN A 52 9.48 2.92 6.24
C ASN A 52 9.42 1.39 6.29
N GLU A 53 8.31 0.78 5.88
CA GLU A 53 8.15 -0.68 5.95
C GLU A 53 8.45 -1.35 4.61
N LYS A 54 9.25 -2.42 4.67
CA LYS A 54 9.50 -3.35 3.56
C LYS A 54 9.63 -4.78 4.11
N PRO A 55 9.05 -5.79 3.44
CA PRO A 55 8.24 -5.72 2.22
C PRO A 55 6.82 -5.20 2.50
N ILE A 56 6.20 -4.58 1.48
CA ILE A 56 4.77 -4.22 1.52
C ILE A 56 3.98 -5.26 0.73
N ARG A 57 2.86 -5.68 1.30
CA ARG A 57 1.89 -6.56 0.67
C ARG A 57 0.50 -5.92 0.70
N PHE A 58 -0.30 -6.18 -0.31
CA PHE A 58 -1.67 -5.68 -0.42
C PHE A 58 -2.65 -6.84 -0.56
N ASP A 59 -3.62 -6.94 0.35
CA ASP A 59 -4.74 -7.87 0.25
C ASP A 59 -5.85 -7.25 -0.59
N THR A 60 -6.04 -7.78 -1.78
CA THR A 60 -6.98 -7.29 -2.77
C THR A 60 -8.43 -7.66 -2.45
N THR A 61 -8.64 -8.63 -1.55
CA THR A 61 -9.99 -9.05 -1.13
C THR A 61 -10.51 -8.13 -0.04
N GLY A 62 -9.69 -7.86 0.99
CA GLY A 62 -10.06 -7.02 2.12
C GLY A 62 -9.63 -5.55 2.04
N TRP A 63 -8.87 -5.17 0.99
CA TRP A 63 -8.29 -3.83 0.85
C TRP A 63 -7.36 -3.44 2.01
N HIS A 64 -6.51 -4.39 2.43
CA HIS A 64 -5.57 -4.18 3.53
C HIS A 64 -4.14 -3.98 3.04
N ILE A 65 -3.43 -3.00 3.62
CA ILE A 65 -1.96 -2.92 3.53
C ILE A 65 -1.38 -3.76 4.66
N LEU A 66 -0.51 -4.69 4.30
CA LEU A 66 0.14 -5.62 5.23
C LEU A 66 1.64 -5.32 5.25
N ILE A 67 2.15 -5.09 6.46
CA ILE A 67 3.57 -4.83 6.76
C ILE A 67 4.17 -6.00 7.54
N GLY A 68 5.50 -6.06 7.62
CA GLY A 68 6.22 -7.06 8.41
C GLY A 68 6.80 -8.21 7.59
N ARG A 69 7.85 -8.81 8.15
CA ARG A 69 8.58 -9.96 7.59
C ARG A 69 7.83 -11.23 7.96
N GLU A 70 7.61 -12.15 7.02
CA GLU A 70 7.28 -13.52 7.41
C GLU A 70 8.44 -14.03 8.29
N PRO A 71 8.18 -14.60 9.48
CA PRO A 71 9.22 -15.33 10.17
C PRO A 71 9.69 -16.46 9.23
N VAL A 72 10.94 -16.37 8.79
CA VAL A 72 11.61 -17.48 8.12
C VAL A 72 11.94 -18.53 9.20
N GLY A 73 11.18 -19.63 9.22
CA GLY A 73 11.42 -20.85 10.01
C GLY A 73 10.11 -21.51 10.44
N GLU A 74 9.81 -22.80 10.21
CA GLU A 74 10.58 -23.92 9.66
C GLU A 74 9.62 -24.84 8.87
N GLY A 75 10.05 -25.40 7.73
CA GLY A 75 9.29 -26.39 6.99
C GLY A 75 9.67 -26.45 5.52
N GLU A 76 10.70 -27.24 5.23
CA GLU A 76 10.76 -28.02 4.00
C GLU A 76 9.49 -28.90 3.85
#